data_AF-A0AAU1BYF9-F1
#
_entry.id   AF-A0AAU1BYF9-F1
#
_cell.length_a   1.000
_cell.length_b   1.000
_cell.length_c   1.000
_cell.angle_alpha   90.00
_cell.angle_beta   90.00
_cell.angle_gamma   90.00
#
_symmetry.space_group_name_H-M   'P 1'
#
loop_
_entity.id
_entity.type
_entity.pdbx_description
1 polymer ?
#
loop_
_entity_poly.entity_id
_entity_poly.type
_entity_poly.pdbx_seq_one_letter_code
_entity_poly.pdbx_strand_id
1 'polypeptide(L)'
;MTNARYYLLSVVQPAEGTPPTTDGMARITANLDTFHQELKDAGAWVFAGGLAAPGTATVLRAKGSDVLTTDGPYIESKEYLGGLCIVKAPDLDAALEWGRKALHATTLPIEVRPFHGQPEE
;
A
#
# COMPACT_ATOMS: atom_id res chain seq x y z
N MET A 1 -22.10 -18.07 -6.20
CA MET A 1 -20.70 -17.64 -6.40
C MET A 1 -20.62 -16.20 -5.92
N THR A 2 -19.89 -15.93 -4.85
CA THR A 2 -19.67 -14.55 -4.39
C THR A 2 -18.73 -13.88 -5.40
N ASN A 3 -19.14 -12.76 -6.00
CA ASN A 3 -18.25 -11.98 -6.86
C ASN A 3 -17.08 -11.50 -5.99
N ALA A 4 -15.90 -12.05 -6.21
CA ALA A 4 -14.70 -11.60 -5.52
C ALA A 4 -14.47 -10.11 -5.82
N ARG A 5 -14.11 -9.36 -4.77
CA ARG A 5 -13.82 -7.93 -4.82
C ARG A 5 -12.34 -7.71 -4.62
N TYR A 6 -11.83 -6.60 -5.14
CA TYR A 6 -10.46 -6.18 -4.92
C TYR A 6 -10.43 -5.08 -3.87
N TYR A 7 -9.37 -5.06 -3.06
CA TYR A 7 -9.17 -4.07 -2.01
C TYR A 7 -7.74 -3.56 -2.07
N LEU A 8 -7.60 -2.25 -1.91
CA LEU A 8 -6.34 -1.56 -1.68
C LEU A 8 -6.03 -1.58 -0.18
N LEU A 9 -4.83 -2.04 0.16
CA LEU A 9 -4.19 -1.88 1.45
C LEU A 9 -3.12 -0.79 1.29
N SER A 10 -3.40 0.42 1.78
CA SER A 10 -2.45 1.53 1.76
C SER A 10 -1.57 1.49 3.01
N VAL A 11 -0.25 1.46 2.85
CA VAL A 11 0.69 1.58 3.97
C VAL A 11 0.91 3.06 4.26
N VAL A 12 0.44 3.52 5.41
CA VAL A 12 0.52 4.93 5.81
C VAL A 12 1.80 5.13 6.62
N GLN A 13 2.73 5.89 6.06
CA GLN A 13 4.04 6.12 6.66
C GLN A 13 4.14 7.54 7.22
N PRO A 14 4.61 7.72 8.46
CA PRO A 14 4.82 9.05 9.01
C PRO A 14 5.96 9.78 8.28
N ALA A 15 5.80 11.09 8.07
CA ALA A 15 6.79 11.99 7.50
C ALA A 15 8.02 12.16 8.39
N GLU A 16 7.80 12.08 9.71
CA GLU A 16 8.82 12.25 10.73
C GLU A 16 8.87 11.03 11.63
N GLY A 17 10.03 10.79 12.23
CA GLY A 17 10.24 9.67 13.14
C GLY A 17 11.65 9.10 12.99
N THR A 18 11.99 8.22 13.93
CA THR A 18 13.24 7.46 13.80
C THR A 18 12.96 6.25 12.90
N PRO A 19 13.69 6.09 11.78
CA PRO A 19 13.58 4.87 10.99
C PRO A 19 13.90 3.64 11.85
N PRO A 20 13.31 2.47 11.54
CA PRO A 20 13.69 1.25 12.23
C PRO A 20 15.21 1.01 12.12
N THR A 21 15.79 0.39 13.14
CA THR A 21 17.19 -0.05 13.09
C THR A 21 17.39 -1.07 11.97
N THR A 22 18.63 -1.37 11.58
CA THR A 22 18.91 -2.42 10.59
C THR A 22 18.24 -3.75 10.93
N ASP A 23 18.32 -4.18 12.18
CA ASP A 23 17.66 -5.42 12.65
C ASP A 23 16.13 -5.29 12.64
N GLY A 24 15.61 -4.10 12.96
CA GLY A 24 14.18 -3.80 12.85
C GLY A 24 13.69 -3.88 11.40
N MET A 25 14.43 -3.29 10.46
CA MET A 25 14.15 -3.38 9.03
C MET A 25 14.21 -4.82 8.53
N ALA A 26 15.23 -5.60 8.93
CA ALA A 26 15.34 -7.00 8.54
C ALA A 26 14.13 -7.83 9.01
N ARG A 27 13.63 -7.57 10.22
CA ARG A 27 12.40 -8.20 10.74
C ARG A 27 11.16 -7.81 9.95
N ILE A 28 11.02 -6.52 9.62
CA ILE A 28 9.90 -6.02 8.81
C ILE A 28 9.91 -6.69 7.43
N THR A 29 11.08 -6.77 6.78
CA THR A 29 11.24 -7.46 5.49
C THR A 29 10.83 -8.92 5.57
N ALA A 30 11.33 -9.68 6.56
CA ALA A 30 10.97 -11.08 6.73
C ALA A 30 9.47 -11.30 7.01
N ASN A 31 8.84 -10.40 7.77
CA ASN A 31 7.40 -10.46 8.04
C ASN A 31 6.58 -10.14 6.78
N LEU A 32 7.02 -9.18 5.97
CA LEU A 32 6.41 -8.86 4.68
C LEU A 32 6.51 -10.03 3.71
N ASP A 33 7.67 -10.69 3.63
CA ASP A 33 7.86 -11.88 2.79
C ASP A 33 6.89 -13.00 3.19
N THR A 34 6.76 -13.23 4.50
CA THR A 34 5.79 -14.20 5.03
C THR A 34 4.35 -13.82 4.68
N PHE A 35 3.96 -12.57 4.92
CA PHE A 35 2.64 -12.05 4.57
C PHE A 35 2.31 -12.17 3.07
N HIS A 36 3.28 -11.84 2.22
CA HIS A 36 3.14 -11.96 0.77
C HIS A 36 2.97 -13.42 0.34
N GLN A 37 3.69 -14.36 0.99
CA GLN A 37 3.53 -15.77 0.73
C GLN A 37 2.14 -16.28 1.15
N GLU A 38 1.65 -15.88 2.32
CA GLU A 38 0.30 -16.24 2.77
C GLU A 38 -0.79 -15.74 1.82
N LEU A 39 -0.66 -14.52 1.28
CA LEU A 39 -1.57 -13.99 0.26
C LEU A 39 -1.56 -14.83 -1.01
N LYS A 40 -0.38 -15.26 -1.46
CA LYS A 40 -0.23 -16.09 -2.66
C LYS A 40 -0.84 -17.47 -2.45
N ASP A 41 -0.54 -18.11 -1.33
CA ASP A 41 -1.05 -19.43 -0.97
C ASP A 41 -2.59 -19.43 -0.85
N ALA A 42 -3.16 -18.32 -0.39
CA ALA A 42 -4.61 -18.13 -0.29
C ALA A 42 -5.28 -17.74 -1.63
N GLY A 43 -4.52 -17.52 -2.71
CA GLY A 43 -5.05 -16.98 -3.97
C GLY A 43 -5.61 -15.55 -3.85
N ALA A 44 -5.18 -14.82 -2.81
CA ALA A 44 -5.60 -13.47 -2.49
C ALA A 44 -4.62 -12.40 -3.03
N TRP A 45 -3.41 -12.80 -3.43
CA TRP A 45 -2.41 -11.89 -4.00
C TRP A 45 -2.82 -11.34 -5.37
N VAL A 46 -2.74 -10.02 -5.53
CA VAL A 46 -2.79 -9.37 -6.86
C VAL A 46 -1.48 -8.62 -7.12
N PHE A 47 -1.13 -7.68 -6.24
CA PHE A 47 0.05 -6.83 -6.40
C PHE A 47 0.52 -6.30 -5.04
N ALA A 48 1.81 -6.06 -4.87
CA ALA A 48 2.31 -5.21 -3.79
C ALA A 48 3.61 -4.50 -4.19
N GLY A 49 3.83 -3.32 -3.62
CA GLY A 49 5.05 -2.56 -3.82
C GLY A 49 5.21 -1.42 -2.81
N GLY A 50 6.44 -1.21 -2.36
CA GLY A 50 6.82 0.01 -1.63
C GLY A 50 6.98 1.19 -2.58
N LEU A 51 6.74 2.39 -2.08
CA LEU A 51 6.96 3.64 -2.79
C LEU A 51 8.25 4.30 -2.28
N ALA A 52 8.93 5.04 -3.16
CA ALA A 52 10.02 5.91 -2.76
C ALA A 52 9.52 7.07 -1.88
N ALA A 53 10.44 7.77 -1.21
CA ALA A 53 10.10 8.91 -0.36
C ALA A 53 9.26 9.96 -1.12
N PRO A 54 8.30 10.63 -0.47
CA PRO A 54 7.34 11.51 -1.16
C PRO A 54 7.99 12.67 -1.92
N GLY A 55 9.18 13.10 -1.49
CA GLY A 55 9.97 14.13 -2.19
C GLY A 55 10.52 13.71 -3.55
N THR A 56 10.51 12.41 -3.89
CA THR A 56 10.90 11.94 -5.23
C THR A 56 9.75 11.98 -6.23
N ALA A 57 8.54 12.38 -5.79
CA ALA A 57 7.38 12.46 -6.66
C ALA A 57 7.46 13.69 -7.58
N THR A 58 6.83 13.58 -8.75
CA THR A 58 6.53 14.70 -9.63
C THR A 58 5.02 14.74 -9.87
N VAL A 59 4.42 15.89 -9.66
CA VAL A 59 2.98 16.11 -9.75
C VAL A 59 2.66 16.84 -11.05
N LEU A 60 1.77 16.27 -11.84
CA LEU A 60 1.26 16.86 -13.08
C LEU A 60 -0.11 17.49 -12.82
N ARG A 61 -0.34 18.71 -13.29
CA ARG A 61 -1.62 19.43 -13.23
C ARG A 61 -1.97 20.03 -14.59
N ALA A 62 -3.26 19.97 -14.95
CA ALA A 62 -3.74 20.64 -16.16
C ALA A 62 -3.68 22.17 -15.98
N LYS A 63 -3.29 22.87 -17.04
CA LYS A 63 -3.30 24.33 -17.15
C LYS A 63 -3.83 24.73 -18.53
N GLY A 64 -5.15 24.72 -18.69
CA GLY A 64 -5.77 24.90 -20.01
C GLY A 64 -5.43 23.72 -20.92
N SER A 65 -4.81 24.00 -22.07
CA SER A 65 -4.26 22.99 -22.99
C SER A 65 -2.88 22.46 -22.58
N ASP A 66 -2.22 23.10 -21.61
CA ASP A 66 -0.86 22.77 -21.18
C ASP A 66 -0.86 21.89 -19.92
N VAL A 67 0.32 21.36 -19.59
CA VAL A 67 0.58 20.60 -18.36
C VAL A 67 1.65 21.30 -17.54
N LEU A 68 1.35 21.54 -16.26
CA LEU A 68 2.31 22.02 -15.27
C LEU A 68 2.87 20.84 -14.48
N THR A 69 4.18 20.79 -14.33
CA THR A 69 4.89 19.83 -13.48
C THR A 69 5.45 20.52 -12.24
N THR A 70 5.30 19.90 -11.07
CA THR A 70 5.90 20.36 -9.81
C THR A 70 6.54 19.20 -9.06
N ASP A 71 7.66 19.44 -8.40
CA ASP A 71 8.31 18.45 -7.53
C ASP A 71 7.54 18.26 -6.22
N GLY A 72 7.70 17.08 -5.63
CA GLY A 72 7.25 16.78 -4.26
C GLY A 72 5.75 16.53 -4.16
N PRO A 73 5.29 15.90 -3.06
CA PRO A 73 4.03 15.16 -3.06
C PRO A 73 2.85 16.05 -3.43
N TYR A 74 1.79 15.42 -3.96
CA TYR A 74 0.56 16.15 -4.32
C TYR A 74 0.02 16.99 -3.15
N ILE A 75 0.06 16.43 -1.95
CA ILE A 75 -0.29 17.09 -0.69
C ILE A 75 0.87 16.91 0.30
N GLU A 76 1.27 18.00 0.93
CA GLU A 76 2.14 17.97 2.11
C GLU A 76 1.32 17.59 3.35
N SER A 77 1.76 16.54 4.04
CA SER A 77 1.07 15.96 5.19
C SER A 77 2.09 15.38 6.17
N LYS A 78 1.66 15.18 7.41
CA LYS A 78 2.44 14.46 8.42
C LYS A 78 2.56 12.97 8.14
N GLU A 79 1.76 12.46 7.20
CA GLU A 79 1.73 11.06 6.78
C GLU A 79 1.59 10.99 5.26
N TYR A 80 2.21 9.99 4.65
CA TYR A 80 2.19 9.76 3.20
C TYR A 80 2.00 8.27 2.88
N LEU A 81 1.66 7.97 1.62
CA LEU A 81 1.58 6.61 1.13
C LEU A 81 3.00 6.05 0.94
N GLY A 82 3.43 5.16 1.83
CA GLY A 82 4.76 4.53 1.77
C GLY A 82 4.80 3.24 0.95
N GLY A 83 3.63 2.69 0.63
CA GLY A 83 3.50 1.44 -0.12
C GLY A 83 2.05 1.06 -0.28
N LEU A 84 1.80 0.07 -1.12
CA LEU A 84 0.46 -0.46 -1.34
C LEU A 84 0.46 -1.95 -1.65
N CYS A 85 -0.65 -2.60 -1.32
CA CYS A 85 -0.97 -3.95 -1.76
C CYS A 85 -2.40 -3.98 -2.30
N ILE A 86 -2.63 -4.68 -3.40
CA ILE A 86 -3.96 -5.01 -3.91
C ILE A 86 -4.21 -6.47 -3.58
N VAL A 87 -5.34 -6.75 -2.92
CA VAL A 87 -5.75 -8.09 -2.52
C VAL A 87 -7.13 -8.43 -3.06
N LYS A 88 -7.35 -9.71 -3.33
CA LYS A 88 -8.65 -10.29 -3.67
C LYS A 88 -9.31 -10.85 -2.41
N ALA A 89 -10.55 -10.44 -2.13
CA ALA A 89 -11.32 -10.90 -0.98
C ALA A 89 -12.82 -11.01 -1.30
N PRO A 90 -13.58 -11.89 -0.63
CA PRO A 90 -15.02 -11.99 -0.83
C PRO A 90 -15.79 -10.74 -0.36
N ASP A 91 -15.29 -10.07 0.68
CA ASP A 91 -15.91 -8.93 1.33
C ASP A 91 -14.90 -8.08 2.13
N LEU A 92 -15.41 -7.01 2.74
CA LEU A 92 -14.60 -6.06 3.50
C LEU A 92 -14.02 -6.73 4.74
N ASP A 93 -14.75 -7.62 5.41
CA ASP A 93 -14.29 -8.29 6.62
C ASP A 93 -13.07 -9.18 6.32
N ALA A 94 -13.13 -9.96 5.24
CA ALA A 94 -11.98 -10.72 4.78
C ALA A 94 -10.81 -9.83 4.34
N ALA A 95 -11.07 -8.67 3.75
CA ALA A 95 -10.02 -7.70 3.41
C ALA A 95 -9.39 -7.05 4.64
N LEU A 96 -10.18 -6.79 5.69
CA LEU A 96 -9.70 -6.25 6.97
C LEU A 96 -8.78 -7.23 7.69
N GLU A 97 -9.01 -8.54 7.58
CA GLU A 97 -8.07 -9.53 8.10
C GLU A 97 -6.71 -9.49 7.39
N TRP A 98 -6.70 -9.28 6.07
CA TRP A 98 -5.44 -9.02 5.35
C TRP A 98 -4.80 -7.70 5.78
N GLY A 99 -5.60 -6.65 5.97
CA GLY A 99 -5.13 -5.37 6.51
C GLY A 99 -4.49 -5.51 7.90
N ARG A 100 -5.07 -6.34 8.77
CA ARG A 100 -4.52 -6.63 10.11
C ARG A 100 -3.17 -7.35 10.02
N LYS A 101 -3.05 -8.34 9.13
CA LYS A 101 -1.77 -9.01 8.87
C LYS A 101 -0.73 -8.05 8.30
N ALA A 102 -1.11 -7.20 7.35
CA ALA A 102 -0.25 -6.17 6.79
C ALA A 102 0.23 -5.19 7.87
N LEU A 103 -0.64 -4.75 8.78
CA LEU A 103 -0.28 -3.88 9.92
C LEU A 103 0.80 -4.50 10.79
N HIS A 104 0.66 -5.79 11.12
CA HIS A 104 1.67 -6.49 11.91
C HIS A 104 2.99 -6.69 11.13
N ALA A 105 2.91 -6.90 9.82
CA ALA A 105 4.09 -7.08 8.98
C ALA A 105 4.88 -5.77 8.80
N THR A 106 4.18 -4.66 8.54
CA THR A 106 4.79 -3.34 8.29
C THR A 106 5.11 -2.56 9.56
N THR A 107 4.42 -2.87 10.67
CA THR A 107 4.38 -2.05 11.89
C THR A 107 3.79 -0.65 11.70
N LEU A 108 3.06 -0.44 10.59
CA LEU A 108 2.46 0.83 10.19
C LEU A 108 0.94 0.74 10.06
N PRO A 109 0.20 1.85 10.19
CA PRO A 109 -1.23 1.89 9.90
C PRO A 109 -1.53 1.46 8.46
N ILE A 110 -2.63 0.71 8.30
CA ILE A 110 -3.13 0.25 7.01
C ILE A 110 -4.53 0.80 6.78
N GLU A 111 -4.72 1.57 5.72
CA GLU A 111 -6.07 1.88 5.21
C GLU A 111 -6.52 0.77 4.28
N VAL A 112 -7.72 0.22 4.53
CA VAL A 112 -8.35 -0.79 3.67
C VAL A 112 -9.50 -0.15 2.89
N ARG A 113 -9.43 -0.18 1.56
CA ARG A 113 -10.43 0.48 0.70
C ARG A 113 -10.82 -0.39 -0.49
N PRO A 114 -12.12 -0.49 -0.86
CA PRO A 114 -12.52 -1.17 -2.09
C PRO A 114 -11.78 -0.61 -3.31
N PHE A 115 -11.28 -1.50 -4.15
CA PHE A 115 -10.59 -1.20 -5.39
C PHE A 115 -11.45 -1.69 -6.57
N HIS A 116 -11.84 -0.75 -7.44
CA HIS A 116 -12.75 -1.05 -8.56
C HIS A 116 -12.05 -1.62 -9.80
N GLY A 117 -10.72 -1.67 -9.82
CA GLY A 117 -9.98 -2.24 -10.94
C GLY A 117 -10.14 -3.76 -11.01
N GLN A 118 -10.28 -4.29 -12.21
CA GLN A 118 -10.17 -5.73 -12.48
C GLN A 118 -8.74 -5.98 -12.98
N PRO A 119 -7.87 -6.66 -12.22
CA PRO A 119 -6.57 -7.08 -12.73
C PRO A 119 -6.78 -8.02 -13.92
N GLU A 120 -5.95 -7.87 -14.94
CA GLU A 120 -5.91 -8.79 -16.08
C GLU A 120 -5.56 -10.20 -15.59
N GLU A 121 -6.17 -11.22 -16.20
CA GLU A 121 -5.97 -12.64 -15.84
C GLU A 121 -4.59 -13.17 -16.24
#